data_AF-A0A3R5X3Q3-F1
#
_entry.id   AF-A0A3R5X3Q3-F1
#
_cell.length_a   1.000
_cell.length_b   1.000
_cell.length_c   1.000
_cell.angle_alpha   90.00
_cell.angle_beta   90.00
_cell.angle_gamma   90.00
#
_symmetry.space_group_name_H-M   'P 1'
#
loop_
_entity.id
_entity.type
_entity.pdbx_description
1 polymer ?
#
loop_
_entity_poly.entity_id
_entity_poly.type
_entity_poly.pdbx_seq_one_letter_code
_entity_poly.pdbx_strand_id
1 'polypeptide(L)'
;MARHPELLIPASSLEVLKTAVIFGADAVYIGGEAFGLRAKAKNFSMEDMREGIAFAHEHDVKVYVTANILAHNKDLDGVRKYFEELKEIRPDGLIIADPGVFEIAKEVCPEIERHISTQANNTNYGTYNFWYRQGASRVVSARELSLEEIKELRANIPEDLEIETFVHGAMCISYSGRCLLSNYFTGRDANQGACTHPCRWKYAVVEEKRPGEYLPVYENERGTYIFNSKDLCMIEHIPELLEAGIDSLKIEGRMKTALYVATVARTYRKAIDDCQKDVELYRKNMPWYLDQISNCTYRKFTTGFFFGKPDEEAQIYDNNTYVKEYTYLGIVGEECDGMYRIEQRNKFSVGEEIEIMKPNGENVRTTVKRIVNMDGEEQESAPHPKQELFIELDQKAEKFDILRREEA
;
A
#
# COMPACT_ATOMS: atom_id res chain seq x y z
N MET A 1 -8.80 -26.62 -7.50
CA MET A 1 -9.72 -25.52 -7.14
C MET A 1 -9.06 -24.24 -7.58
N ALA A 2 -9.79 -23.28 -8.16
CA ALA A 2 -9.21 -21.97 -8.44
C ALA A 2 -8.72 -21.38 -7.12
N ARG A 3 -7.46 -20.93 -7.06
CA ARG A 3 -6.88 -20.30 -5.87
C ARG A 3 -7.66 -19.01 -5.60
N HIS A 4 -8.11 -18.81 -4.35
CA HIS A 4 -8.67 -17.53 -3.96
C HIS A 4 -7.52 -16.58 -3.64
N PRO A 5 -7.29 -15.52 -4.43
CA PRO A 5 -6.16 -14.64 -4.23
C PRO A 5 -6.40 -13.80 -2.97
N GLU A 6 -5.39 -13.70 -2.13
CA GLU A 6 -5.41 -12.79 -0.98
C GLU A 6 -5.23 -11.35 -1.45
N LEU A 7 -6.09 -10.42 -1.02
CA LEU A 7 -5.84 -8.98 -1.18
C LEU A 7 -5.06 -8.46 0.03
N LEU A 8 -3.78 -8.16 -0.18
CA LEU A 8 -2.89 -7.69 0.86
C LEU A 8 -2.75 -6.16 0.84
N ILE A 9 -3.29 -5.51 1.88
CA ILE A 9 -3.39 -4.05 1.99
C ILE A 9 -2.37 -3.47 2.99
N PRO A 10 -1.68 -2.36 2.67
CA PRO A 10 -0.81 -1.67 3.60
C PRO A 10 -1.60 -0.89 4.64
N ALA A 11 -1.16 -0.92 5.90
CA ALA A 11 -1.70 0.00 6.91
C ALA A 11 -0.60 0.78 7.60
N SER A 12 -0.71 2.10 7.68
CA SER A 12 0.28 3.00 8.29
C SER A 12 -0.06 3.39 9.73
N SER A 13 -1.21 2.99 10.25
CA SER A 13 -1.63 3.24 11.63
C SER A 13 -2.77 2.29 11.96
N LEU A 14 -3.10 2.19 13.25
CA LEU A 14 -4.24 1.40 13.69
C LEU A 14 -5.56 1.83 13.01
N GLU A 15 -5.79 3.14 12.86
CA GLU A 15 -6.92 3.69 12.08
C GLU A 15 -6.95 3.10 10.66
N VAL A 16 -5.82 3.17 9.94
CA VAL A 16 -5.73 2.71 8.56
C VAL A 16 -5.84 1.18 8.46
N LEU A 17 -5.37 0.43 9.47
CA LEU A 17 -5.56 -1.01 9.54
C LEU A 17 -7.04 -1.35 9.65
N LYS A 18 -7.77 -0.71 10.57
CA LYS A 18 -9.21 -0.93 10.74
C LYS A 18 -9.96 -0.57 9.46
N THR A 19 -9.58 0.53 8.80
CA THR A 19 -10.12 0.88 7.47
C THR A 19 -9.84 -0.20 6.43
N ALA A 20 -8.61 -0.71 6.32
CA ALA A 20 -8.27 -1.76 5.36
C ALA A 20 -9.11 -3.02 5.54
N VAL A 21 -9.24 -3.48 6.79
CA VAL A 21 -10.07 -4.64 7.17
C VAL A 21 -11.53 -4.43 6.74
N ILE A 22 -12.13 -3.31 7.16
CA ILE A 22 -13.55 -3.03 6.88
C ILE A 22 -13.83 -2.87 5.38
N PHE A 23 -12.87 -2.34 4.60
CA PHE A 23 -13.02 -2.11 3.16
C PHE A 23 -12.61 -3.32 2.29
N GLY A 24 -12.37 -4.50 2.89
CA GLY A 24 -12.28 -5.77 2.17
C GLY A 24 -10.88 -6.33 1.96
N ALA A 25 -9.92 -6.01 2.83
CA ALA A 25 -8.63 -6.70 2.86
C ALA A 25 -8.81 -8.15 3.35
N ASP A 26 -8.08 -9.12 2.77
CA ASP A 26 -7.94 -10.47 3.36
C ASP A 26 -6.76 -10.53 4.33
N ALA A 27 -5.77 -9.66 4.08
CA ALA A 27 -4.63 -9.49 4.93
C ALA A 27 -4.17 -8.03 4.93
N VAL A 28 -3.56 -7.62 6.03
CA VAL A 28 -2.92 -6.31 6.16
C VAL A 28 -1.45 -6.48 6.49
N TYR A 29 -0.59 -5.68 5.87
CA TYR A 29 0.81 -5.61 6.28
C TYR A 29 1.13 -4.30 6.99
N ILE A 30 1.76 -4.44 8.15
CA ILE A 30 2.19 -3.38 9.03
C ILE A 30 3.69 -3.41 9.26
N GLY A 31 4.18 -2.48 10.07
CA GLY A 31 5.58 -2.30 10.40
C GLY A 31 5.63 -1.58 11.73
N GLY A 32 6.44 -2.12 12.62
CA GLY A 32 6.70 -1.55 13.94
C GLY A 32 7.68 -0.40 13.89
N GLU A 33 8.00 0.09 15.08
CA GLU A 33 8.92 1.21 15.26
C GLU A 33 10.37 0.89 14.85
N ALA A 34 10.69 -0.39 14.62
CA ALA A 34 12.02 -0.86 14.28
C ALA A 34 12.04 -1.76 13.02
N PHE A 35 13.21 -1.82 12.37
CA PHE A 35 13.60 -2.79 11.33
C PHE A 35 12.73 -2.85 10.06
N GLY A 36 11.86 -1.87 9.82
CA GLY A 36 11.09 -1.72 8.57
C GLY A 36 11.65 -0.65 7.62
N LEU A 37 11.54 -0.88 6.31
CA LEU A 37 11.97 0.07 5.26
C LEU A 37 11.13 1.36 5.15
N ARG A 38 10.15 1.54 6.03
CA ARG A 38 9.31 2.74 6.11
C ARG A 38 9.40 3.35 7.50
N ALA A 39 10.63 3.52 8.00
CA ALA A 39 10.92 4.05 9.34
C ALA A 39 10.27 5.43 9.62
N LYS A 40 9.90 6.20 8.57
CA LYS A 40 9.23 7.51 8.69
C LYS A 40 7.70 7.44 8.60
N ALA A 41 7.10 6.28 8.36
CA ALA A 41 5.65 6.14 8.49
C ALA A 41 5.25 6.29 9.97
N LYS A 42 3.97 6.57 10.24
CA LYS A 42 3.45 6.31 11.57
C LYS A 42 3.61 4.78 11.75
N ASN A 43 4.38 4.37 12.74
CA ASN A 43 4.66 2.96 12.97
C ASN A 43 3.82 2.53 14.18
N PHE A 44 3.53 1.24 14.25
CA PHE A 44 2.71 0.70 15.31
C PHE A 44 3.57 0.51 16.55
N SER A 45 3.09 1.02 17.69
CA SER A 45 3.58 0.55 18.99
C SER A 45 3.16 -0.91 19.21
N MET A 46 3.76 -1.59 20.20
CA MET A 46 3.35 -2.96 20.54
C MET A 46 1.89 -3.06 21.01
N GLU A 47 1.37 -1.98 21.62
CA GLU A 47 -0.04 -1.89 21.99
C GLU A 47 -0.93 -1.77 20.76
N ASP A 48 -0.59 -0.87 19.83
CA ASP A 48 -1.32 -0.73 18.56
C ASP A 48 -1.32 -2.04 17.75
N MET A 49 -0.19 -2.77 17.73
CA MET A 49 -0.11 -4.05 17.03
C MET A 49 -1.03 -5.08 17.68
N ARG A 50 -1.02 -5.20 19.01
CA ARG A 50 -1.88 -6.15 19.72
C ARG A 50 -3.36 -5.87 19.44
N GLU A 51 -3.77 -4.60 19.51
CA GLU A 51 -5.14 -4.20 19.20
C GLU A 51 -5.49 -4.44 17.73
N GLY A 52 -4.58 -4.08 16.81
CA GLY A 52 -4.76 -4.25 15.38
C GLY A 52 -4.88 -5.72 14.96
N ILE A 53 -4.05 -6.60 15.53
CA ILE A 53 -4.11 -8.05 15.32
C ILE A 53 -5.44 -8.60 15.81
N ALA A 54 -5.85 -8.25 17.05
CA ALA A 54 -7.13 -8.71 17.59
C ALA A 54 -8.32 -8.26 16.73
N PHE A 55 -8.34 -7.00 16.29
CA PHE A 55 -9.39 -6.46 15.42
C PHE A 55 -9.43 -7.18 14.07
N ALA A 56 -8.26 -7.40 13.45
CA ALA A 56 -8.18 -8.08 12.16
C ALA A 56 -8.66 -9.54 12.27
N HIS A 57 -8.23 -10.27 13.31
CA HIS A 57 -8.65 -11.65 13.56
C HIS A 57 -10.15 -11.77 13.86
N GLU A 58 -10.77 -10.79 14.53
CA GLU A 58 -12.23 -10.74 14.70
C GLU A 58 -12.99 -10.66 13.36
N HIS A 59 -12.33 -10.22 12.30
CA HIS A 59 -12.88 -10.06 10.96
C HIS A 59 -12.30 -11.07 9.96
N ASP A 60 -11.65 -12.15 10.44
CA ASP A 60 -10.99 -13.17 9.62
C ASP A 60 -9.87 -12.62 8.69
N VAL A 61 -9.25 -11.50 9.08
CA VAL A 61 -8.16 -10.85 8.34
C VAL A 61 -6.80 -11.13 8.99
N LYS A 62 -5.81 -11.52 8.17
CA LYS A 62 -4.43 -11.79 8.64
C LYS A 62 -3.60 -10.52 8.79
N VAL A 63 -2.61 -10.54 9.68
CA VAL A 63 -1.66 -9.43 9.89
C VAL A 63 -0.22 -9.86 9.70
N TYR A 64 0.47 -9.21 8.77
CA TYR A 64 1.88 -9.43 8.49
C TYR A 64 2.75 -8.26 8.96
N VAL A 65 3.87 -8.52 9.63
CA VAL A 65 4.77 -7.48 10.15
C VAL A 65 6.05 -7.42 9.31
N THR A 66 6.40 -6.24 8.81
CA THR A 66 7.65 -6.03 8.08
C THR A 66 8.85 -5.91 9.01
N ALA A 67 9.88 -6.71 8.73
CA ALA A 67 11.23 -6.61 9.31
C ALA A 67 12.27 -6.76 8.17
N ASN A 68 12.20 -5.85 7.19
CA ASN A 68 12.78 -6.02 5.87
C ASN A 68 13.93 -5.06 5.53
N ILE A 69 14.62 -4.53 6.53
CA ILE A 69 15.90 -3.84 6.28
C ILE A 69 16.98 -4.84 5.80
N LEU A 70 18.03 -4.32 5.18
CA LEU A 70 19.29 -5.05 5.00
C LEU A 70 20.15 -4.82 6.24
N ALA A 71 20.15 -5.77 7.16
CA ALA A 71 20.76 -5.60 8.47
C ALA A 71 22.30 -5.51 8.40
N HIS A 72 22.88 -4.67 9.25
CA HIS A 72 24.31 -4.67 9.54
C HIS A 72 24.56 -5.40 10.86
N ASN A 73 25.80 -5.78 11.15
CA ASN A 73 26.15 -6.54 12.37
C ASN A 73 25.58 -5.92 13.67
N LYS A 74 25.55 -4.59 13.76
CA LYS A 74 25.01 -3.86 14.92
C LYS A 74 23.50 -4.04 15.13
N ASP A 75 22.77 -4.46 14.10
CA ASP A 75 21.32 -4.56 14.12
C ASP A 75 20.86 -5.95 14.60
N LEU A 76 21.71 -6.98 14.51
CA LEU A 76 21.34 -8.39 14.74
C LEU A 76 20.80 -8.65 16.16
N ASP A 77 21.44 -8.09 17.19
CA ASP A 77 20.97 -8.23 18.58
C ASP A 77 19.60 -7.57 18.78
N GLY A 78 19.41 -6.40 18.18
CA GLY A 78 18.14 -5.66 18.23
C GLY A 78 17.02 -6.38 17.49
N VAL A 79 17.31 -6.98 16.33
CA VAL A 79 16.37 -7.80 15.56
C VAL A 79 15.93 -9.01 16.38
N ARG A 80 16.86 -9.71 17.04
CA ARG A 80 16.54 -10.87 17.89
C ARG A 80 15.57 -10.49 18.99
N LYS A 81 15.85 -9.41 19.72
CA LYS A 81 14.97 -8.90 20.77
C LYS A 81 13.59 -8.51 20.22
N TYR A 82 13.54 -7.84 19.06
CA TYR A 82 12.29 -7.46 18.44
C TYR A 82 11.43 -8.67 18.04
N PHE A 83 12.04 -9.76 17.57
CA PHE A 83 11.31 -11.00 17.29
C PHE A 83 10.83 -11.74 18.55
N GLU A 84 11.56 -11.64 19.65
CA GLU A 84 11.07 -12.11 20.96
C GLU A 84 9.81 -11.34 21.39
N GLU A 85 9.77 -10.02 21.15
CA GLU A 85 8.57 -9.20 21.43
C GLU A 85 7.40 -9.54 20.49
N LEU A 86 7.66 -9.71 19.18
CA LEU A 86 6.61 -10.08 18.21
C LEU A 86 6.01 -11.46 18.48
N LYS A 87 6.80 -12.39 19.02
CA LYS A 87 6.34 -13.73 19.42
C LYS A 87 5.16 -13.67 20.40
N GLU A 88 5.16 -12.71 21.31
CA GLU A 88 4.12 -12.57 22.33
C GLU A 88 2.77 -12.10 21.75
N ILE A 89 2.80 -11.32 20.67
CA ILE A 89 1.59 -10.80 20.01
C ILE A 89 1.15 -11.63 18.81
N ARG A 90 1.96 -12.59 18.36
CA ARG A 90 1.65 -13.61 17.34
C ARG A 90 1.02 -13.05 16.06
N PRO A 91 1.73 -12.19 15.30
CA PRO A 91 1.29 -11.87 13.95
C PRO A 91 1.28 -13.14 13.09
N ASP A 92 0.51 -13.13 12.00
CA ASP A 92 0.38 -14.29 11.11
C ASP A 92 1.65 -14.54 10.29
N GLY A 93 2.46 -13.49 10.03
CA GLY A 93 3.67 -13.62 9.25
C GLY A 93 4.64 -12.45 9.38
N LEU A 94 5.91 -12.71 9.07
CA LEU A 94 6.98 -11.72 9.00
C LEU A 94 7.43 -11.53 7.54
N ILE A 95 7.54 -10.28 7.09
CA ILE A 95 8.06 -9.96 5.76
C ILE A 95 9.53 -9.54 5.92
N ILE A 96 10.46 -10.39 5.49
CA ILE A 96 11.90 -10.27 5.76
C ILE A 96 12.70 -10.26 4.43
N ALA A 97 13.76 -9.45 4.36
CA ALA A 97 14.62 -9.37 3.16
C ALA A 97 15.99 -10.04 3.38
N ASP A 98 16.58 -9.83 4.54
CA ASP A 98 17.95 -10.24 4.85
C ASP A 98 18.02 -11.72 5.29
N PRO A 99 18.92 -12.56 4.73
CA PRO A 99 19.07 -13.96 5.13
C PRO A 99 19.45 -14.16 6.60
N GLY A 100 20.27 -13.27 7.18
CA GLY A 100 20.65 -13.35 8.59
C GLY A 100 19.47 -13.07 9.52
N VAL A 101 18.68 -12.03 9.20
CA VAL A 101 17.40 -11.74 9.87
C VAL A 101 16.42 -12.92 9.71
N PHE A 102 16.37 -13.54 8.53
CA PHE A 102 15.50 -14.69 8.28
C PHE A 102 15.86 -15.89 9.16
N GLU A 103 17.15 -16.20 9.31
CA GLU A 103 17.60 -17.26 10.22
C GLU A 103 17.32 -16.91 11.69
N ILE A 104 17.47 -15.65 12.12
CA ILE A 104 17.09 -15.22 13.47
C ILE A 104 15.59 -15.45 13.71
N ALA A 105 14.71 -15.11 12.75
CA ALA A 105 13.27 -15.35 12.88
C ALA A 105 12.97 -16.84 13.05
N LYS A 106 13.63 -17.70 12.25
CA LYS A 106 13.51 -19.15 12.32
C LYS A 106 13.96 -19.72 13.67
N GLU A 107 14.96 -19.14 14.30
CA GLU A 107 15.42 -19.55 15.64
C GLU A 107 14.49 -19.08 16.77
N VAL A 108 14.03 -17.83 16.71
CA VAL A 108 13.37 -17.14 17.84
C VAL A 108 11.86 -17.38 17.86
N CYS A 109 11.22 -17.26 16.69
CA CYS A 109 9.78 -17.37 16.49
C CYS A 109 9.44 -18.29 15.29
N PRO A 110 9.88 -19.56 15.31
CA PRO A 110 9.67 -20.52 14.22
C PRO A 110 8.19 -20.71 13.84
N GLU A 111 7.27 -20.47 14.77
CA GLU A 111 5.81 -20.60 14.60
C GLU A 111 5.18 -19.48 13.76
N ILE A 112 5.83 -18.32 13.64
CA ILE A 112 5.35 -17.23 12.80
C ILE A 112 5.79 -17.51 11.37
N GLU A 113 4.88 -17.39 10.40
CA GLU A 113 5.24 -17.55 9.00
C GLU A 113 6.32 -16.57 8.57
N ARG A 114 7.17 -16.99 7.63
CA ARG A 114 8.24 -16.14 7.10
C ARG A 114 8.04 -15.96 5.61
N HIS A 115 7.77 -14.72 5.24
CA HIS A 115 7.56 -14.27 3.88
C HIS A 115 8.80 -13.51 3.40
N ILE A 116 9.22 -13.73 2.16
CA ILE A 116 10.41 -13.07 1.61
C ILE A 116 10.03 -11.77 0.92
N SER A 117 10.52 -10.65 1.43
CA SER A 117 10.33 -9.33 0.86
C SER A 117 10.90 -9.23 -0.56
N THR A 118 10.28 -8.41 -1.41
CA THR A 118 10.77 -8.08 -2.76
C THR A 118 12.22 -7.55 -2.74
N GLN A 119 12.67 -6.94 -1.62
CA GLN A 119 14.05 -6.49 -1.42
C GLN A 119 15.12 -7.60 -1.51
N ALA A 120 14.72 -8.87 -1.41
CA ALA A 120 15.61 -10.01 -1.61
C ALA A 120 15.90 -10.32 -3.10
N ASN A 121 15.33 -9.56 -4.04
CA ASN A 121 15.54 -9.70 -5.49
C ASN A 121 15.07 -11.06 -6.05
N ASN A 122 13.82 -11.44 -5.75
CA ASN A 122 13.28 -12.75 -6.13
C ASN A 122 12.85 -12.77 -7.61
N THR A 123 13.79 -13.07 -8.52
CA THR A 123 13.59 -13.02 -9.98
C THR A 123 13.55 -14.35 -10.71
N ASN A 124 13.87 -15.46 -10.05
CA ASN A 124 13.98 -16.76 -10.71
C ASN A 124 13.55 -17.90 -9.77
N TYR A 125 13.08 -19.01 -10.34
CA TYR A 125 12.57 -20.16 -9.57
C TYR A 125 13.66 -20.80 -8.69
N GLY A 126 14.94 -20.66 -9.06
CA GLY A 126 16.07 -21.12 -8.23
C GLY A 126 16.12 -20.40 -6.88
N THR A 127 15.83 -19.10 -6.88
CA THR A 127 15.77 -18.26 -5.66
C THR A 127 14.55 -18.60 -4.82
N TYR A 128 13.38 -18.81 -5.44
CA TYR A 128 12.17 -19.25 -4.73
C TYR A 128 12.39 -20.61 -4.05
N ASN A 129 12.95 -21.57 -4.79
CA ASN A 129 13.28 -22.89 -4.27
C ASN A 129 14.35 -22.85 -3.15
N PHE A 130 15.29 -21.89 -3.21
CA PHE A 130 16.23 -21.66 -2.13
C PHE A 130 15.50 -21.23 -0.85
N TRP A 131 14.64 -20.22 -0.93
CA TRP A 131 13.88 -19.73 0.22
C TRP A 131 12.90 -20.76 0.79
N TYR A 132 12.26 -21.54 -0.08
CA TYR A 132 11.42 -22.66 0.34
C TYR A 132 12.19 -23.66 1.22
N ARG A 133 13.40 -24.06 0.80
CA ARG A 133 14.25 -24.96 1.60
C ARG A 133 14.68 -24.34 2.94
N GLN A 134 14.74 -23.02 3.05
CA GLN A 134 15.00 -22.34 4.33
C GLN A 134 13.76 -22.32 5.23
N GLY A 135 12.57 -22.59 4.69
CA GLY A 135 11.29 -22.62 5.40
C GLY A 135 10.44 -21.37 5.21
N ALA A 136 10.55 -20.70 4.06
CA ALA A 136 9.63 -19.62 3.68
C ALA A 136 8.30 -20.21 3.17
N SER A 137 7.17 -19.65 3.60
CA SER A 137 5.83 -20.00 3.10
C SER A 137 5.42 -19.18 1.88
N ARG A 138 5.99 -17.98 1.72
CA ARG A 138 5.64 -17.03 0.67
C ARG A 138 6.85 -16.24 0.19
N VAL A 139 6.91 -15.97 -1.11
CA VAL A 139 7.95 -15.14 -1.72
C VAL A 139 7.32 -14.02 -2.53
N VAL A 140 7.70 -12.78 -2.21
CA VAL A 140 7.26 -11.60 -2.95
C VAL A 140 8.09 -11.46 -4.22
N SER A 141 7.44 -11.48 -5.37
CA SER A 141 8.08 -11.32 -6.67
C SER A 141 8.79 -9.98 -6.79
N ALA A 142 9.88 -9.98 -7.56
CA ALA A 142 10.52 -8.75 -7.99
C ALA A 142 9.55 -7.97 -8.90
N ARG A 143 9.61 -6.64 -8.85
CA ARG A 143 8.65 -5.75 -9.55
C ARG A 143 8.93 -5.63 -11.05
N GLU A 144 10.09 -6.11 -11.47
CA GLU A 144 10.59 -6.14 -12.83
C GLU A 144 10.23 -7.41 -13.61
N LEU A 145 9.50 -8.35 -13.01
CA LEU A 145 9.05 -9.57 -13.68
C LEU A 145 7.78 -9.34 -14.52
N SER A 146 7.75 -9.94 -15.70
CA SER A 146 6.56 -10.07 -16.54
C SER A 146 5.61 -11.17 -16.07
N LEU A 147 4.37 -11.18 -16.56
CA LEU A 147 3.42 -12.26 -16.27
C LEU A 147 3.92 -13.63 -16.78
N GLU A 148 4.60 -13.65 -17.92
CA GLU A 148 5.17 -14.88 -18.48
C GLU A 148 6.29 -15.44 -17.59
N GLU A 149 7.15 -14.57 -17.06
CA GLU A 149 8.15 -14.99 -16.07
C GLU A 149 7.51 -15.49 -14.77
N ILE A 150 6.41 -14.86 -14.30
CA ILE A 150 5.68 -15.33 -13.12
C ILE A 150 5.02 -16.70 -13.37
N LYS A 151 4.45 -16.93 -14.56
CA LYS A 151 3.94 -18.25 -14.97
C LYS A 151 5.05 -19.31 -14.97
N GLU A 152 6.24 -18.95 -15.46
CA GLU A 152 7.41 -19.84 -15.42
C GLU A 152 7.85 -20.12 -13.98
N LEU A 153 7.84 -19.12 -13.08
CA LEU A 153 8.10 -19.33 -11.65
C LEU A 153 7.11 -20.34 -11.08
N ARG A 154 5.80 -20.12 -11.29
CA ARG A 154 4.74 -20.98 -10.75
C ARG A 154 4.90 -22.43 -11.20
N ALA A 155 5.30 -22.67 -12.45
CA ALA A 155 5.51 -24.01 -13.00
C ALA A 155 6.72 -24.75 -12.39
N ASN A 156 7.66 -24.05 -11.75
CA ASN A 156 8.96 -24.60 -11.31
C ASN A 156 9.19 -24.54 -9.78
N ILE A 157 8.16 -24.19 -9.01
CA ILE A 157 8.23 -24.11 -7.54
C ILE A 157 7.15 -24.99 -6.87
N PRO A 158 7.36 -25.46 -5.62
CA PRO A 158 6.39 -26.27 -4.87
C PRO A 158 5.01 -25.62 -4.79
N GLU A 159 3.95 -26.42 -4.90
CA GLU A 159 2.57 -25.93 -4.97
C GLU A 159 2.16 -25.12 -3.73
N ASP A 160 2.69 -25.49 -2.57
CA ASP A 160 2.49 -24.87 -1.26
C ASP A 160 3.35 -23.62 -1.01
N LEU A 161 4.29 -23.27 -1.90
CA LEU A 161 4.98 -21.98 -1.86
C LEU A 161 4.13 -20.91 -2.56
N GLU A 162 3.71 -19.90 -1.80
CA GLU A 162 2.89 -18.82 -2.30
C GLU A 162 3.71 -17.74 -3.05
N ILE A 163 3.14 -17.23 -4.15
CA ILE A 163 3.65 -16.07 -4.89
C ILE A 163 2.84 -14.84 -4.50
N GLU A 164 3.52 -13.83 -3.96
CA GLU A 164 2.94 -12.51 -3.70
C GLU A 164 3.49 -11.49 -4.69
N THR A 165 2.64 -10.64 -5.26
CA THR A 165 3.05 -9.68 -6.29
C THR A 165 2.41 -8.32 -6.07
N PHE A 166 3.20 -7.25 -6.22
CA PHE A 166 2.65 -5.89 -6.21
C PHE A 166 1.78 -5.67 -7.45
N VAL A 167 0.54 -5.21 -7.27
CA VAL A 167 -0.42 -4.96 -8.37
C VAL A 167 -0.87 -3.51 -8.46
N HIS A 168 -0.59 -2.70 -7.43
CA HIS A 168 -0.97 -1.30 -7.40
C HIS A 168 -0.02 -0.45 -6.57
N GLY A 169 0.09 0.83 -6.93
CA GLY A 169 0.75 1.86 -6.14
C GLY A 169 2.12 2.25 -6.67
N ALA A 170 2.88 3.01 -5.87
CA ALA A 170 4.10 3.64 -6.37
C ALA A 170 5.18 2.62 -6.76
N MET A 171 5.64 2.69 -8.01
CA MET A 171 6.77 1.91 -8.51
C MET A 171 8.10 2.50 -8.10
N CYS A 172 9.07 1.64 -7.78
CA CYS A 172 10.45 2.05 -7.60
C CYS A 172 11.19 1.83 -8.91
N ILE A 173 12.01 2.80 -9.31
CA ILE A 173 12.87 2.65 -10.49
C ILE A 173 14.17 1.90 -10.18
N SER A 174 14.53 1.81 -8.90
CA SER A 174 15.69 1.03 -8.46
C SER A 174 15.32 -0.45 -8.37
N TYR A 175 16.26 -1.31 -8.76
CA TYR A 175 16.10 -2.76 -8.81
C TYR A 175 15.57 -3.31 -7.47
N SER A 176 14.31 -3.74 -7.46
CA SER A 176 13.60 -4.22 -6.27
C SER A 176 13.78 -3.33 -5.01
N GLY A 177 13.85 -2.01 -5.19
CA GLY A 177 13.98 -1.04 -4.08
C GLY A 177 15.41 -0.81 -3.56
N ARG A 178 16.44 -1.42 -4.15
CA ARG A 178 17.85 -1.23 -3.77
C ARG A 178 18.43 0.06 -4.36
N CYS A 179 18.22 1.18 -3.67
CA CYS A 179 18.56 2.51 -4.17
C CYS A 179 19.77 3.11 -3.43
N LEU A 180 20.78 3.58 -4.17
CA LEU A 180 21.92 4.32 -3.61
C LEU A 180 21.79 5.85 -3.70
N LEU A 181 20.86 6.34 -4.52
CA LEU A 181 20.69 7.78 -4.77
C LEU A 181 20.37 8.54 -3.47
N SER A 182 19.52 7.97 -2.62
CA SER A 182 19.08 8.61 -1.37
C SER A 182 20.27 8.84 -0.43
N ASN A 183 21.14 7.83 -0.30
CA ASN A 183 22.34 7.95 0.52
C ASN A 183 23.34 8.92 -0.10
N TYR A 184 23.60 8.78 -1.40
CA TYR A 184 24.56 9.63 -2.11
C TYR A 184 24.20 11.12 -2.02
N PHE A 185 22.94 11.48 -2.25
CA PHE A 185 22.52 12.90 -2.26
C PHE A 185 22.23 13.49 -0.89
N THR A 186 21.87 12.68 0.11
CA THR A 186 21.36 13.22 1.39
C THR A 186 21.96 12.61 2.64
N GLY A 187 22.84 11.61 2.51
CA GLY A 187 23.34 10.80 3.62
C GLY A 187 22.27 9.90 4.27
N ARG A 188 21.06 9.78 3.68
CA ARG A 188 19.97 8.96 4.20
C ARG A 188 19.80 7.68 3.39
N ASP A 189 20.12 6.53 3.99
CA ASP A 189 20.10 5.24 3.30
C ASP A 189 18.68 4.68 3.09
N ALA A 190 18.30 4.49 1.82
CA ALA A 190 17.01 3.92 1.45
C ALA A 190 16.85 2.45 1.87
N ASN A 191 17.95 1.70 1.96
CA ASN A 191 17.97 0.28 2.33
C ASN A 191 17.87 0.06 3.85
N GLN A 192 17.97 1.14 4.62
CA GLN A 192 17.72 1.22 6.06
C GLN A 192 16.42 1.97 6.37
N GLY A 193 15.53 2.11 5.37
CA GLY A 193 14.22 2.76 5.53
C GLY A 193 14.23 4.28 5.61
N ALA A 194 15.37 4.94 5.32
CA ALA A 194 15.51 6.39 5.40
C ALA A 194 15.31 7.12 4.06
N CYS A 195 14.73 6.44 3.04
CA CYS A 195 14.55 6.95 1.68
C CYS A 195 13.97 8.38 1.63
N THR A 196 14.48 9.19 0.71
CA THR A 196 14.04 10.59 0.48
C THR A 196 13.26 10.78 -0.81
N HIS A 197 12.97 9.69 -1.51
CA HIS A 197 12.38 9.67 -2.84
C HIS A 197 13.13 10.55 -3.87
N PRO A 198 14.47 10.45 -3.97
CA PRO A 198 15.24 11.25 -4.93
C PRO A 198 14.85 10.94 -6.37
N CYS A 199 14.43 9.71 -6.66
CA CYS A 199 13.84 9.30 -7.95
C CYS A 199 12.52 10.01 -8.32
N ARG A 200 12.07 11.00 -7.54
CA ARG A 200 10.91 11.84 -7.84
C ARG A 200 11.29 13.33 -7.92
N TRP A 201 12.57 13.65 -7.73
CA TRP A 201 13.07 15.01 -7.85
C TRP A 201 13.15 15.41 -9.33
N LYS A 202 13.21 16.72 -9.60
CA LYS A 202 13.46 17.20 -10.95
C LYS A 202 14.97 17.24 -11.16
N TYR A 203 15.42 16.51 -12.17
CA TYR A 203 16.81 16.51 -12.60
C TYR A 203 16.94 17.17 -13.95
N ALA A 204 18.08 17.83 -14.16
CA ALA A 204 18.50 18.30 -15.46
C ALA A 204 19.98 17.93 -15.61
N VAL A 205 20.38 17.52 -16.82
CA VAL A 205 21.78 17.23 -17.11
C VAL A 205 22.44 18.54 -17.51
N VAL A 206 23.60 18.84 -16.92
CA VAL A 206 24.44 19.97 -17.31
C VAL A 206 25.77 19.39 -17.77
N GLU A 207 26.26 19.84 -18.93
CA GLU A 207 27.61 19.49 -19.38
C GLU A 207 28.64 20.32 -18.60
N GLU A 208 29.70 19.68 -18.11
CA GLU A 208 30.66 20.28 -17.19
C GLU A 208 31.30 21.58 -17.73
N LYS A 209 31.57 21.65 -19.04
CA LYS A 209 32.18 22.81 -19.69
C LYS A 209 31.16 23.83 -20.20
N ARG A 210 29.86 23.60 -20.04
CA ARG A 210 28.77 24.53 -20.38
C ARG A 210 27.85 24.74 -19.17
N PRO A 211 28.38 25.29 -18.06
CA PRO A 211 27.57 25.54 -16.87
C PRO A 211 26.40 26.48 -17.18
N GLY A 212 25.19 26.09 -16.77
CA GLY A 212 23.96 26.84 -17.01
C GLY A 212 23.23 26.47 -18.30
N GLU A 213 23.84 25.69 -19.19
CA GLU A 213 23.17 25.07 -20.34
C GLU A 213 22.68 23.68 -19.95
N TYR A 214 21.38 23.55 -19.73
CA TYR A 214 20.75 22.26 -19.46
C TYR A 214 20.57 21.48 -20.76
N LEU A 215 21.16 20.30 -20.81
CA LEU A 215 20.90 19.35 -21.87
C LEU A 215 19.50 18.76 -21.66
N PRO A 216 18.65 18.80 -22.68
CA PRO A 216 17.35 18.15 -22.61
C PRO A 216 17.55 16.63 -22.47
N VAL A 217 16.79 16.05 -21.55
CA VAL A 217 16.72 14.59 -21.35
C VAL A 217 15.70 14.05 -22.34
N TYR A 218 16.12 13.22 -23.28
CA TYR A 218 15.26 12.59 -24.28
C TYR A 218 15.36 11.07 -24.25
N GLU A 219 14.23 10.40 -24.46
CA GLU A 219 14.13 8.95 -24.52
C GLU A 219 14.32 8.42 -25.95
N ASN A 220 14.80 7.18 -26.09
CA ASN A 220 14.64 6.39 -27.31
C ASN A 220 14.65 4.90 -26.98
N GLU A 221 14.57 4.02 -27.98
CA GLU A 221 14.57 2.55 -27.86
C GLU A 221 15.78 1.96 -27.09
N ARG A 222 16.82 2.77 -26.84
CA ARG A 222 18.04 2.41 -26.10
C ARG A 222 18.16 3.13 -24.74
N GLY A 223 17.18 3.96 -24.39
CA GLY A 223 16.94 4.61 -23.09
C GLY A 223 17.53 6.01 -22.91
N THR A 224 16.87 6.84 -22.09
CA THR A 224 17.46 7.75 -21.07
C THR A 224 16.35 8.27 -20.15
N TYR A 225 16.31 7.77 -18.91
CA TYR A 225 15.36 8.19 -17.88
C TYR A 225 16.07 8.83 -16.69
N ILE A 226 15.69 10.05 -16.28
CA ILE A 226 16.15 10.70 -15.03
C ILE A 226 14.97 10.87 -14.04
N PHE A 227 14.17 9.79 -14.03
CA PHE A 227 13.23 9.26 -13.04
C PHE A 227 12.01 10.10 -12.61
N ASN A 228 10.84 9.69 -13.10
CA ASN A 228 9.51 9.91 -12.50
C ASN A 228 8.52 8.84 -12.98
N SER A 229 8.51 7.68 -12.30
CA SER A 229 7.69 6.54 -12.73
C SER A 229 6.21 6.76 -12.45
N LYS A 230 5.36 6.34 -13.39
CA LYS A 230 3.92 6.16 -13.19
C LYS A 230 3.62 5.20 -12.01
N ASP A 231 2.41 5.29 -11.47
CA ASP A 231 1.95 4.34 -10.44
C ASP A 231 1.51 3.03 -11.12
N LEU A 232 1.83 1.89 -10.52
CA LEU A 232 1.36 0.59 -10.98
C LEU A 232 -0.16 0.50 -10.79
N CYS A 233 -0.88 -0.04 -11.76
CA CYS A 233 -2.27 -0.43 -11.59
C CYS A 233 -2.60 -1.60 -12.53
N MET A 234 -3.04 -2.71 -11.95
CA MET A 234 -3.45 -3.92 -12.68
C MET A 234 -4.94 -4.21 -12.55
N ILE A 235 -5.75 -3.18 -12.24
CA ILE A 235 -7.19 -3.34 -12.01
C ILE A 235 -7.92 -3.87 -13.25
N GLU A 236 -7.38 -3.62 -14.44
CA GLU A 236 -7.88 -4.09 -15.75
C GLU A 236 -7.44 -5.53 -16.11
N HIS A 237 -6.59 -6.14 -15.29
CA HIS A 237 -5.90 -7.39 -15.59
C HIS A 237 -6.00 -8.43 -14.46
N ILE A 238 -7.11 -8.41 -13.71
CA ILE A 238 -7.34 -9.39 -12.63
C ILE A 238 -7.32 -10.83 -13.18
N PRO A 239 -8.01 -11.19 -14.28
CA PRO A 239 -7.98 -12.55 -14.82
C PRO A 239 -6.55 -13.05 -15.10
N GLU A 240 -5.72 -12.21 -15.71
CA GLU A 240 -4.35 -12.55 -16.10
C GLU A 240 -3.45 -12.76 -14.87
N LEU A 241 -3.64 -11.98 -13.79
CA LEU A 241 -2.94 -12.17 -12.52
C LEU A 241 -3.29 -13.52 -11.88
N LEU A 242 -4.57 -13.92 -11.92
CA LEU A 242 -5.02 -15.20 -11.36
C LEU A 242 -4.52 -16.38 -12.21
N GLU A 243 -4.56 -16.25 -13.54
CA GLU A 243 -4.03 -17.25 -14.47
C GLU A 243 -2.52 -17.44 -14.29
N ALA A 244 -1.78 -16.38 -13.95
CA ALA A 244 -0.36 -16.46 -13.66
C ALA A 244 -0.02 -17.26 -12.38
N GLY A 245 -1.03 -17.60 -11.57
CA GLY A 245 -0.87 -18.36 -10.33
C GLY A 245 -0.33 -17.53 -9.18
N ILE A 246 -0.66 -16.24 -9.15
CA ILE A 246 -0.36 -15.33 -8.03
C ILE A 246 -1.34 -15.60 -6.89
N ASP A 247 -0.81 -15.80 -5.68
CA ASP A 247 -1.57 -16.17 -4.49
C ASP A 247 -1.97 -14.94 -3.64
N SER A 248 -1.16 -13.88 -3.66
CA SER A 248 -1.44 -12.63 -2.93
C SER A 248 -1.19 -11.39 -3.80
N LEU A 249 -2.24 -10.59 -3.98
CA LEU A 249 -2.25 -9.33 -4.71
C LEU A 249 -1.94 -8.20 -3.74
N LYS A 250 -0.71 -7.70 -3.78
CA LYS A 250 -0.21 -6.71 -2.84
C LYS A 250 -0.36 -5.28 -3.34
N ILE A 251 -0.87 -4.42 -2.47
CA ILE A 251 -0.98 -2.98 -2.73
C ILE A 251 0.20 -2.24 -2.08
N GLU A 252 0.87 -1.32 -2.79
CA GLU A 252 1.86 -0.41 -2.19
C GLU A 252 1.18 0.88 -1.70
N GLY A 253 1.41 1.21 -0.42
CA GLY A 253 0.72 2.37 0.15
C GLY A 253 0.97 2.65 1.63
N ARG A 254 2.05 2.12 2.25
CA ARG A 254 2.35 2.28 3.69
C ARG A 254 2.50 3.74 4.18
N MET A 255 2.52 4.73 3.28
CA MET A 255 2.56 6.16 3.60
C MET A 255 1.31 6.91 3.12
N LYS A 256 0.28 6.21 2.67
CA LYS A 256 -0.95 6.79 2.14
C LYS A 256 -2.00 6.94 3.25
N THR A 257 -3.02 7.75 2.98
CA THR A 257 -4.12 8.05 3.91
C THR A 257 -5.14 6.91 3.99
N ALA A 258 -6.01 6.95 4.99
CA ALA A 258 -7.14 6.03 5.08
C ALA A 258 -8.04 6.08 3.84
N LEU A 259 -8.31 7.27 3.27
CA LEU A 259 -9.06 7.41 2.01
C LEU A 259 -8.42 6.60 0.87
N TYR A 260 -7.10 6.68 0.69
CA TYR A 260 -6.43 5.90 -0.35
C TYR A 260 -6.59 4.40 -0.12
N VAL A 261 -6.38 3.95 1.11
CA VAL A 261 -6.49 2.54 1.48
C VAL A 261 -7.92 2.02 1.30
N ALA A 262 -8.92 2.76 1.78
CA ALA A 262 -10.34 2.47 1.57
C ALA A 262 -10.70 2.35 0.09
N THR A 263 -10.27 3.33 -0.72
CA THR A 263 -10.58 3.38 -2.16
C THR A 263 -9.97 2.19 -2.88
N VAL A 264 -8.68 1.93 -2.68
CA VAL A 264 -7.98 0.85 -3.38
C VAL A 264 -8.48 -0.51 -2.89
N ALA A 265 -8.63 -0.74 -1.59
CA ALA A 265 -9.09 -2.01 -1.03
C ALA A 265 -10.49 -2.37 -1.55
N ARG A 266 -11.46 -1.46 -1.44
CA ARG A 266 -12.83 -1.68 -1.91
C ARG A 266 -12.93 -1.94 -3.40
N THR A 267 -12.13 -1.22 -4.19
CA THR A 267 -12.14 -1.34 -5.66
C THR A 267 -11.53 -2.67 -6.10
N TYR A 268 -10.37 -3.05 -5.55
CA TYR A 268 -9.74 -4.34 -5.85
C TYR A 268 -10.57 -5.51 -5.32
N ARG A 269 -11.13 -5.41 -4.11
CA ARG A 269 -12.03 -6.43 -3.56
C ARG A 269 -13.18 -6.72 -4.51
N LYS A 270 -13.91 -5.68 -4.91
CA LYS A 270 -15.03 -5.83 -5.84
C LYS A 270 -14.59 -6.42 -7.19
N ALA A 271 -13.45 -5.99 -7.72
CA ALA A 271 -12.91 -6.50 -8.98
C ALA A 271 -12.53 -7.98 -8.90
N ILE A 272 -11.89 -8.41 -7.80
CA ILE A 272 -11.55 -9.80 -7.52
C ILE A 272 -12.82 -10.65 -7.40
N ASP A 273 -13.77 -10.23 -6.57
CA ASP A 273 -15.00 -10.96 -6.32
C ASP A 273 -15.85 -11.10 -7.60
N ASP A 274 -15.99 -10.01 -8.37
CA ASP A 274 -16.71 -10.03 -9.63
C ASP A 274 -15.99 -10.95 -10.64
N CYS A 275 -14.66 -10.94 -10.71
CA CYS A 275 -13.89 -11.80 -11.61
C CYS A 275 -14.02 -13.29 -11.24
N GLN A 276 -14.01 -13.63 -9.94
CA GLN A 276 -14.19 -15.00 -9.46
C GLN A 276 -15.61 -15.52 -9.67
N LYS A 277 -16.60 -14.62 -9.58
CA LYS A 277 -18.00 -14.94 -9.83
C LYS A 277 -18.27 -15.15 -11.32
N ASP A 278 -17.84 -14.21 -12.16
CA ASP A 278 -18.01 -14.23 -13.61
C ASP A 278 -17.12 -13.17 -14.28
N VAL A 279 -16.21 -13.59 -15.16
CA VAL A 279 -15.33 -12.68 -15.92
C VAL A 279 -16.13 -11.66 -16.73
N GLU A 280 -17.33 -11.99 -17.21
CA GLU A 280 -18.19 -11.04 -17.92
C GLU A 280 -18.77 -9.96 -17.00
N LEU A 281 -19.06 -10.29 -15.73
CA LEU A 281 -19.45 -9.30 -14.72
C LEU A 281 -18.31 -8.34 -14.42
N TYR A 282 -17.10 -8.86 -14.27
CA TYR A 282 -15.88 -8.06 -14.11
C TYR A 282 -15.71 -7.09 -15.29
N ARG A 283 -15.79 -7.57 -16.54
CA ARG A 283 -15.70 -6.73 -17.75
C ARG A 283 -16.80 -5.66 -17.79
N LYS A 284 -18.04 -6.02 -17.43
CA LYS A 284 -19.17 -5.09 -17.41
C LYS A 284 -18.97 -3.95 -16.40
N ASN A 285 -18.36 -4.22 -15.25
CA ASN A 285 -18.14 -3.24 -14.18
C ASN A 285 -16.84 -2.45 -14.35
N MET A 286 -16.06 -2.68 -15.41
CA MET A 286 -14.79 -2.00 -15.66
C MET A 286 -14.85 -0.46 -15.56
N PRO A 287 -15.87 0.22 -16.12
CA PRO A 287 -15.97 1.68 -16.00
C PRO A 287 -16.02 2.15 -14.54
N TRP A 288 -16.67 1.38 -13.65
CA TRP A 288 -16.74 1.71 -12.23
C TRP A 288 -15.38 1.51 -11.55
N TYR A 289 -14.61 0.46 -11.89
CA TYR A 289 -13.28 0.26 -11.30
C TYR A 289 -12.32 1.39 -11.64
N LEU A 290 -12.32 1.80 -12.92
CA LEU A 290 -11.44 2.85 -13.43
C LEU A 290 -11.75 4.21 -12.80
N ASP A 291 -13.04 4.53 -12.63
CA ASP A 291 -13.49 5.72 -11.92
C ASP A 291 -13.14 5.66 -10.43
N GLN A 292 -13.38 4.53 -9.76
CA GLN A 292 -13.10 4.44 -8.33
C GLN A 292 -11.61 4.46 -8.00
N ILE A 293 -10.76 3.83 -8.81
CA ILE A 293 -9.32 3.80 -8.53
C ILE A 293 -8.64 5.17 -8.74
N SER A 294 -9.23 6.07 -9.54
CA SER A 294 -8.76 7.46 -9.71
C SER A 294 -9.20 8.38 -8.57
N ASN A 295 -10.23 8.02 -7.80
CA ASN A 295 -10.79 8.81 -6.69
C ASN A 295 -9.88 8.92 -5.44
N CYS A 296 -8.57 8.75 -5.60
CA CYS A 296 -7.56 8.91 -4.56
C CYS A 296 -6.36 9.70 -5.09
N THR A 297 -5.32 9.89 -4.28
CA THR A 297 -4.12 10.60 -4.75
C THR A 297 -3.20 9.64 -5.52
N TYR A 298 -3.16 9.79 -6.83
CA TYR A 298 -2.38 8.94 -7.75
C TYR A 298 -1.59 9.78 -8.76
N ARG A 299 -0.65 9.11 -9.42
CA ARG A 299 0.00 9.56 -10.67
C ARG A 299 -0.58 8.76 -11.83
N LYS A 300 -0.36 9.17 -13.08
CA LYS A 300 -0.75 8.38 -14.26
C LYS A 300 -0.41 6.89 -14.06
N PHE A 301 -1.30 5.99 -14.47
CA PHE A 301 -1.12 4.55 -14.27
C PHE A 301 -0.29 3.90 -15.38
N THR A 302 0.37 2.80 -15.04
CA THR A 302 1.10 1.90 -15.94
C THR A 302 0.94 0.46 -15.47
N THR A 303 1.08 -0.50 -16.40
CA THR A 303 1.19 -1.93 -16.10
C THR A 303 2.63 -2.34 -15.77
N GLY A 304 3.59 -1.41 -15.76
CA GLY A 304 4.98 -1.69 -15.41
C GLY A 304 5.58 -2.75 -16.33
N PHE A 305 6.13 -3.82 -15.75
CA PHE A 305 6.84 -4.87 -16.49
C PHE A 305 5.95 -6.05 -16.92
N PHE A 306 4.67 -6.07 -16.51
CA PHE A 306 3.80 -7.24 -16.64
C PHE A 306 3.61 -7.72 -18.09
N PHE A 307 3.58 -6.80 -19.06
CA PHE A 307 3.37 -7.09 -20.48
C PHE A 307 4.60 -6.81 -21.36
N GLY A 308 5.77 -6.68 -20.74
CA GLY A 308 7.03 -6.35 -21.42
C GLY A 308 7.77 -5.22 -20.73
N LYS A 309 8.89 -4.80 -21.32
CA LYS A 309 9.68 -3.69 -20.77
C LYS A 309 8.89 -2.39 -20.89
N PRO A 310 8.80 -1.57 -19.82
CA PRO A 310 8.19 -0.25 -19.90
C PRO A 310 8.93 0.60 -20.95
N ASP A 311 8.16 1.35 -21.75
CA ASP A 311 8.66 2.30 -22.74
C ASP A 311 8.46 3.75 -22.28
N GLU A 312 8.55 4.71 -23.20
CA GLU A 312 8.34 6.13 -22.90
C GLU A 312 6.96 6.40 -22.26
N GLU A 313 5.91 5.67 -22.63
CA GLU A 313 4.58 5.88 -22.06
C GLU A 313 4.51 5.48 -20.58
N ALA A 314 5.49 4.79 -20.00
CA ALA A 314 5.48 4.42 -18.59
C ALA A 314 6.01 5.52 -17.63
N GLN A 315 6.37 6.70 -18.15
CA GLN A 315 6.89 7.82 -17.36
C GLN A 315 6.03 9.07 -17.47
N ILE A 316 6.30 10.04 -16.58
CA ILE A 316 5.66 11.35 -16.58
C ILE A 316 6.68 12.40 -17.02
N TYR A 317 6.48 12.97 -18.21
CA TYR A 317 7.34 14.02 -18.79
C TYR A 317 6.72 15.43 -18.71
N ASP A 318 5.42 15.54 -18.48
CA ASP A 318 4.66 16.80 -18.56
C ASP A 318 4.51 17.48 -17.20
N ASN A 319 3.82 16.84 -16.25
CA ASN A 319 3.52 17.42 -14.94
C ASN A 319 3.55 16.36 -13.83
N ASN A 320 4.44 16.54 -12.85
CA ASN A 320 4.61 15.63 -11.70
C ASN A 320 3.59 15.89 -10.57
N THR A 321 2.47 16.55 -10.88
CA THR A 321 1.45 16.89 -9.89
C THR A 321 0.54 15.69 -9.71
N TYR A 322 0.37 15.25 -8.46
CA TYR A 322 -0.62 14.23 -8.16
C TYR A 322 -2.00 14.70 -8.59
N VAL A 323 -2.76 13.83 -9.25
CA VAL A 323 -4.19 14.04 -9.45
C VAL A 323 -4.88 13.77 -8.11
N LYS A 324 -5.76 14.67 -7.72
CA LYS A 324 -6.54 14.57 -6.48
C LYS A 324 -7.98 14.93 -6.80
N GLU A 325 -8.80 13.90 -7.03
CA GLU A 325 -10.22 14.08 -7.32
C GLU A 325 -11.03 14.30 -6.04
N TYR A 326 -10.54 13.80 -4.90
CA TYR A 326 -11.23 13.91 -3.62
C TYR A 326 -10.33 14.40 -2.47
N THR A 327 -10.88 15.23 -1.61
CA THR A 327 -10.33 15.62 -0.32
C THR A 327 -10.89 14.76 0.80
N TYR A 328 -10.00 14.12 1.56
CA TYR A 328 -10.33 13.32 2.73
C TYR A 328 -10.72 14.21 3.92
N LEU A 329 -11.93 14.08 4.44
CA LEU A 329 -12.45 14.90 5.54
C LEU A 329 -12.33 14.22 6.91
N GLY A 330 -12.47 12.90 6.98
CA GLY A 330 -12.35 12.12 8.22
C GLY A 330 -12.97 10.74 8.11
N ILE A 331 -12.89 9.96 9.18
CA ILE A 331 -13.59 8.67 9.33
C ILE A 331 -14.72 8.85 10.33
N VAL A 332 -15.88 8.28 10.02
CA VAL A 332 -17.01 8.19 10.95
C VAL A 332 -16.66 7.26 12.10
N GLY A 333 -16.74 7.78 13.31
CA GLY A 333 -16.59 7.05 14.56
C GLY A 333 -17.93 6.58 15.13
N GLU A 334 -18.10 6.69 16.44
CA GLU A 334 -19.32 6.27 17.12
C GLU A 334 -20.45 7.30 16.97
N GLU A 335 -21.68 6.79 16.92
CA GLU A 335 -22.89 7.60 16.91
C GLU A 335 -23.34 7.89 18.36
N CYS A 336 -23.55 9.15 18.69
CA CYS A 336 -24.09 9.62 19.96
C CYS A 336 -25.22 10.62 19.70
N ASP A 337 -26.45 10.29 20.11
CA ASP A 337 -27.63 11.16 20.00
C ASP A 337 -27.87 11.75 18.58
N GLY A 338 -27.69 10.94 17.55
CA GLY A 338 -27.88 11.33 16.14
C GLY A 338 -26.71 12.13 15.53
N MET A 339 -25.61 12.30 16.27
CA MET A 339 -24.36 12.88 15.77
C MET A 339 -23.25 11.83 15.70
N TYR A 340 -22.34 12.00 14.76
CA TYR A 340 -21.21 11.09 14.57
C TYR A 340 -19.91 11.73 15.06
N ARG A 341 -19.17 11.04 15.92
CA ARG A 341 -17.81 11.45 16.28
C ARG A 341 -16.91 11.30 15.08
N ILE A 342 -16.07 12.28 14.78
CA ILE A 342 -15.05 12.21 13.73
C ILE A 342 -13.72 12.80 14.22
N GLU A 343 -12.61 12.33 13.68
CA GLU A 343 -11.34 13.05 13.73
C GLU A 343 -11.15 13.79 12.40
N GLN A 344 -11.26 15.11 12.44
CA GLN A 344 -11.18 15.95 11.24
C GLN A 344 -9.79 15.84 10.57
N ARG A 345 -9.75 15.76 9.24
CA ARG A 345 -8.52 15.75 8.44
C ARG A 345 -8.31 17.02 7.62
N ASN A 346 -9.37 17.52 6.98
CA ASN A 346 -9.37 18.75 6.19
C ASN A 346 -10.60 19.59 6.51
N LYS A 347 -10.56 20.89 6.15
CA LYS A 347 -11.66 21.82 6.44
C LYS A 347 -12.93 21.47 5.66
N PHE A 348 -14.05 21.49 6.37
CA PHE A 348 -15.41 21.51 5.84
C PHE A 348 -16.30 22.37 6.74
N SER A 349 -17.47 22.79 6.24
CA SER A 349 -18.36 23.75 6.91
C SER A 349 -19.80 23.24 6.99
N VAL A 350 -20.57 23.81 7.92
CA VAL A 350 -22.02 23.59 7.96
C VAL A 350 -22.64 24.08 6.65
N GLY A 351 -23.56 23.30 6.09
CA GLY A 351 -24.21 23.54 4.80
C GLY A 351 -23.43 23.03 3.58
N GLU A 352 -22.20 22.53 3.76
CA GLU A 352 -21.41 21.96 2.68
C GLU A 352 -21.93 20.57 2.28
N GLU A 353 -22.05 20.32 0.97
CA GLU A 353 -22.31 18.98 0.43
C GLU A 353 -21.00 18.18 0.39
N ILE A 354 -21.03 17.01 1.00
CA ILE A 354 -19.92 16.05 1.08
C ILE A 354 -20.43 14.66 0.67
N GLU A 355 -19.53 13.69 0.63
CA GLU A 355 -19.84 12.31 0.28
C GLU A 355 -19.42 11.34 1.38
N ILE A 356 -20.33 10.43 1.73
CA ILE A 356 -20.10 9.26 2.57
C ILE A 356 -19.73 8.10 1.66
N MET A 357 -18.46 7.70 1.71
CA MET A 357 -17.94 6.56 0.97
C MET A 357 -18.04 5.30 1.83
N LYS A 358 -18.93 4.37 1.44
CA LYS A 358 -19.25 3.17 2.20
C LYS A 358 -18.38 1.95 1.82
N PRO A 359 -18.11 1.02 2.75
CA PRO A 359 -17.35 -0.19 2.44
C PRO A 359 -17.99 -1.08 1.36
N ASN A 360 -19.31 -1.10 1.27
CA ASN A 360 -20.07 -1.95 0.33
C ASN A 360 -20.02 -1.50 -1.15
N GLY A 361 -19.34 -0.39 -1.45
CA GLY A 361 -19.22 0.17 -2.81
C GLY A 361 -20.14 1.37 -3.07
N GLU A 362 -21.09 1.67 -2.18
CA GLU A 362 -21.96 2.82 -2.31
C GLU A 362 -21.25 4.12 -1.93
N ASN A 363 -21.66 5.20 -2.59
CA ASN A 363 -21.26 6.56 -2.26
C ASN A 363 -22.55 7.39 -2.09
N VAL A 364 -22.71 8.03 -0.94
CA VAL A 364 -23.94 8.75 -0.57
C VAL A 364 -23.63 10.22 -0.38
N ARG A 365 -24.25 11.09 -1.18
CA ARG A 365 -24.16 12.55 -1.00
C ARG A 365 -24.95 12.97 0.24
N THR A 366 -24.36 13.84 1.05
CA THR A 366 -24.96 14.34 2.29
C THR A 366 -24.57 15.79 2.54
N THR A 367 -25.41 16.51 3.28
CA THR A 367 -25.12 17.87 3.77
C THR A 367 -24.71 17.82 5.23
N VAL A 368 -23.65 18.55 5.59
CA VAL A 368 -23.27 18.79 6.99
C VAL A 368 -24.30 19.74 7.62
N LYS A 369 -25.11 19.26 8.56
CA LYS A 369 -26.17 20.05 9.23
C LYS A 369 -25.68 20.79 10.46
N ARG A 370 -24.79 20.16 11.23
CA ARG A 370 -24.26 20.74 12.47
C ARG A 370 -22.86 20.21 12.74
N ILE A 371 -22.02 21.05 13.37
CA ILE A 371 -20.70 20.67 13.85
C ILE A 371 -20.61 21.14 15.31
N VAL A 372 -20.19 20.25 16.21
CA VAL A 372 -20.04 20.52 17.63
C VAL A 372 -18.66 20.04 18.09
N ASN A 373 -17.95 20.85 18.87
CA ASN A 373 -16.67 20.45 19.45
C ASN A 373 -16.87 19.52 20.68
N MET A 374 -15.76 19.03 21.25
CA MET A 374 -15.81 18.14 22.42
C MET A 374 -16.36 18.81 23.69
N ASP A 375 -16.37 20.15 23.74
CA ASP A 375 -16.92 20.94 24.85
C ASP A 375 -18.43 21.21 24.70
N GLY A 376 -19.05 20.75 23.60
CA GLY A 376 -20.47 20.94 23.30
C GLY A 376 -20.81 22.27 22.62
N GLU A 377 -19.81 23.03 22.17
CA GLU A 377 -20.00 24.31 21.49
C GLU A 377 -20.15 24.11 19.98
N GLU A 378 -21.13 24.79 19.37
CA GLU A 378 -21.33 24.74 17.92
C GLU A 378 -20.23 25.48 17.16
N GLN A 379 -19.90 24.97 15.97
CA GLN A 379 -18.92 25.57 15.08
C GLN A 379 -19.49 25.70 13.66
N GLU A 380 -19.27 26.83 13.00
CA GLU A 380 -19.68 27.01 11.60
C GLU A 380 -18.82 26.20 10.62
N SER A 381 -17.59 25.88 11.03
CA SER A 381 -16.69 25.03 10.27
C SER A 381 -15.78 24.24 11.18
N ALA A 382 -15.18 23.20 10.62
CA ALA A 382 -14.11 22.42 11.22
C ALA A 382 -12.78 22.96 10.63
N PRO A 383 -11.99 23.81 11.30
CA PRO A 383 -10.81 24.42 10.68
C PRO A 383 -9.47 23.80 11.12
N HIS A 384 -9.47 22.89 12.11
CA HIS A 384 -8.25 22.40 12.74
C HIS A 384 -8.01 20.91 12.46
N PRO A 385 -6.96 20.55 11.69
CA PRO A 385 -6.63 19.15 11.46
C PRO A 385 -6.40 18.38 12.77
N LYS A 386 -6.92 17.16 12.83
CA LYS A 386 -6.95 16.25 13.99
C LYS A 386 -7.82 16.69 15.16
N GLN A 387 -8.65 17.72 14.98
CA GLN A 387 -9.67 18.06 15.96
C GLN A 387 -10.73 16.96 15.98
N GLU A 388 -11.09 16.50 17.18
CA GLU A 388 -12.25 15.65 17.37
C GLU A 388 -13.52 16.50 17.43
N LEU A 389 -14.53 16.07 16.68
CA LEU A 389 -15.80 16.78 16.51
C LEU A 389 -16.96 15.79 16.49
N PHE A 390 -18.15 16.29 16.79
CA PHE A 390 -19.41 15.62 16.49
C PHE A 390 -20.07 16.34 15.32
N ILE A 391 -20.54 15.57 14.34
CA ILE A 391 -21.25 16.12 13.17
C ILE A 391 -22.64 15.51 13.02
N GLU A 392 -23.58 16.34 12.60
CA GLU A 392 -24.93 15.90 12.18
C GLU A 392 -24.98 15.93 10.65
N LEU A 393 -25.43 14.84 10.05
CA LEU A 393 -25.55 14.65 8.59
C LEU A 393 -27.02 14.38 8.24
N ASP A 394 -27.47 14.81 7.06
CA ASP A 394 -28.84 14.49 6.58
C ASP A 394 -29.01 13.08 6.02
N GLN A 395 -27.90 12.36 5.81
CA GLN A 395 -27.91 10.94 5.49
C GLN A 395 -27.28 10.16 6.63
N LYS A 396 -27.71 8.90 6.76
CA LYS A 396 -27.17 8.00 7.78
C LYS A 396 -25.76 7.56 7.43
N ALA A 397 -24.83 7.76 8.35
CA ALA A 397 -23.46 7.26 8.29
C ALA A 397 -23.30 6.07 9.25
N GLU A 398 -22.33 5.22 8.99
CA GLU A 398 -21.98 4.08 9.83
C GLU A 398 -20.51 4.17 10.25
N LYS A 399 -20.19 3.56 11.40
CA LYS A 399 -18.80 3.52 11.90
C LYS A 399 -17.88 2.98 10.79
N PHE A 400 -16.75 3.64 10.60
CA PHE A 400 -15.75 3.43 9.54
C PHE A 400 -16.07 3.98 8.15
N ASP A 401 -17.27 4.53 7.91
CA ASP A 401 -17.52 5.24 6.65
C ASP A 401 -16.50 6.39 6.47
N ILE A 402 -16.06 6.60 5.24
CA ILE A 402 -15.09 7.65 4.90
C ILE A 402 -15.84 8.89 4.42
N LEU A 403 -15.60 10.03 5.08
CA LEU A 403 -16.10 11.32 4.62
C LEU A 403 -15.09 11.95 3.66
N ARG A 404 -15.57 12.32 2.48
CA ARG A 404 -14.75 12.96 1.44
C ARG A 404 -15.53 14.04 0.69
N ARG A 405 -14.81 14.92 0.00
CA ARG A 405 -15.38 15.96 -0.86
C ARG A 405 -14.72 15.90 -2.23
N GLU A 406 -15.53 15.97 -3.28
CA GLU A 406 -15.08 16.07 -4.66
C GLU A 406 -14.38 17.44 -4.87
N GLU A 407 -13.20 17.44 -5.47
CA GLU A 407 -12.48 18.67 -5.83
C GLU A 407 -12.98 19.17 -7.20
N ALA A 408 -13.24 20.47 -7.31
CA ALA A 408 -13.87 21.11 -8.47
C ALA A 408 -12.92 21.37 -9.64
#